data_AF-A0A7K1ZAN8-F1
#
_entry.id   AF-A0A7K1ZAN8-F1
#
_cell.length_a   1.000
_cell.length_b   1.000
_cell.length_c   1.000
_cell.angle_alpha   90.00
_cell.angle_beta   90.00
_cell.angle_gamma   90.00
#
_symmetry.space_group_name_H-M   'P 1'
#
loop_
_entity.id
_entity.type
_entity.pdbx_description
1 polymer ?
#
loop_
_entity_poly.entity_id
_entity_poly.type
_entity_poly.pdbx_seq_one_letter_code
_entity_poly.pdbx_strand_id
1 'polypeptide(L)'
;MLRGQPPRQGLYDPQNEHDACGVSFVCDIGGRRSHDVLLTGFAALCNMEHRGAQGADINTGDGAGVLIQIPDRFYRDVVPFDLPAAGSYATGIAFIPQADKHTGIAQSEVERILAEEGLDTLGWRDVPVEESVIGSAALMTMPTFRQIFVCAEGLSDLDLDRRAFIARKRIEHEIQIPPDTPAPANTAPATPGESNTAPATPGESNHEPATAAPA
;
A
#
# COMPACT_ATOMS: atom_id res chain seq x y z
N MET A 1 -33.38 11.92 15.13
CA MET A 1 -33.37 10.45 14.94
C MET A 1 -32.23 10.14 14.00
N LEU A 2 -31.10 9.63 14.49
CA LEU A 2 -30.01 9.16 13.63
C LEU A 2 -30.47 7.83 13.01
N ARG A 3 -30.50 7.76 11.67
CA ARG A 3 -30.83 6.54 10.93
C ARG A 3 -29.63 5.59 10.99
N GLY A 4 -29.85 4.34 11.40
CA GLY A 4 -28.88 3.23 11.22
C GLY A 4 -28.39 2.54 12.48
N GLN A 5 -28.59 3.11 13.68
CA GLN A 5 -28.17 2.48 14.94
C GLN A 5 -29.33 1.68 15.58
N PRO A 6 -29.04 0.53 16.24
CA PRO A 6 -30.06 -0.20 16.98
C PRO A 6 -30.69 0.66 18.08
N PRO A 7 -31.94 0.41 18.49
CA PRO A 7 -32.58 1.12 19.60
C PRO A 7 -31.86 0.81 20.93
N ARG A 8 -31.97 1.71 21.91
CA ARG A 8 -31.45 1.48 23.28
C ARG A 8 -31.97 0.14 23.81
N GLN A 9 -31.05 -0.74 24.23
CA GLN A 9 -31.40 -2.07 24.75
C GLN A 9 -30.38 -2.51 25.82
N GLY A 10 -30.86 -2.86 27.01
CA GLY A 10 -29.97 -3.23 28.11
C GLY A 10 -29.02 -2.10 28.50
N LEU A 11 -27.71 -2.38 28.54
CA LEU A 11 -26.66 -1.39 28.80
C LEU A 11 -26.23 -0.59 27.54
N TYR A 12 -26.75 -0.95 26.37
CA TYR A 12 -26.41 -0.27 25.12
C TYR A 12 -27.19 1.05 24.97
N ASP A 13 -26.44 2.14 24.78
CA ASP A 13 -26.95 3.48 24.50
C ASP A 13 -26.32 4.02 23.20
N PRO A 14 -27.10 4.21 22.11
CA PRO A 14 -26.60 4.77 20.85
C PRO A 14 -25.92 6.13 20.99
N GLN A 15 -26.20 6.87 22.07
CA GLN A 15 -25.54 8.15 22.35
C GLN A 15 -24.05 8.00 22.70
N ASN A 16 -23.62 6.82 23.12
CA ASN A 16 -22.23 6.51 23.48
C ASN A 16 -21.49 5.75 22.36
N GLU A 17 -22.15 5.48 21.23
CA GLU A 17 -21.54 4.81 20.09
C GLU A 17 -20.66 5.79 19.31
N HIS A 18 -19.36 5.51 19.25
CA HIS A 18 -18.38 6.32 18.52
C HIS A 18 -17.53 5.42 17.63
N ASP A 19 -17.47 5.77 16.35
CA ASP A 19 -16.63 5.06 15.38
C ASP A 19 -15.15 5.39 15.64
N ALA A 20 -14.33 4.35 15.80
CA ALA A 20 -13.01 4.48 16.40
C ALA A 20 -11.86 4.69 15.41
N CYS A 21 -12.05 4.63 14.08
CA CYS A 21 -10.91 4.73 13.16
C CYS A 21 -10.46 6.18 12.83
N GLY A 22 -9.16 6.45 12.97
CA GLY A 22 -8.54 7.72 12.58
C GLY A 22 -7.99 7.70 11.15
N VAL A 23 -8.29 8.73 10.36
CA VAL A 23 -7.69 8.95 9.03
C VAL A 23 -7.14 10.36 8.98
N SER A 24 -5.95 10.52 8.41
CA SER A 24 -5.33 11.83 8.16
C SER A 24 -4.76 11.89 6.74
N PHE A 25 -4.66 13.10 6.20
CA PHE A 25 -4.08 13.35 4.89
C PHE A 25 -3.25 14.63 4.96
N VAL A 26 -2.09 14.62 4.31
CA VAL A 26 -1.19 15.77 4.21
C VAL A 26 -0.80 15.94 2.75
N CYS A 27 -0.90 17.17 2.25
CA CYS A 27 -0.42 17.53 0.93
C CYS A 27 0.33 18.85 0.93
N ASP A 28 1.28 18.98 0.00
CA ASP A 28 1.84 20.28 -0.38
C ASP A 28 0.98 20.85 -1.52
N ILE A 29 0.31 21.99 -1.28
CA ILE A 29 -0.59 22.62 -2.25
C ILE A 29 0.16 23.04 -3.53
N GLY A 30 1.45 23.34 -3.42
CA GLY A 30 2.30 23.67 -4.57
C GLY A 30 2.76 22.44 -5.36
N GLY A 31 2.37 21.23 -4.98
CA GLY A 31 2.74 19.99 -5.67
C GLY A 31 4.20 19.60 -5.47
N ARG A 32 4.92 20.20 -4.51
CA ARG A 32 6.34 19.92 -4.29
C ARG A 32 6.50 18.58 -3.56
N ARG A 33 7.38 17.73 -4.09
CA ARG A 33 7.77 16.47 -3.44
C ARG A 33 8.78 16.77 -2.34
N SER A 34 8.44 16.52 -1.09
CA SER A 34 9.34 16.64 0.07
C SER A 34 9.16 15.48 1.04
N HIS A 35 10.26 15.07 1.67
CA HIS A 35 10.23 14.14 2.78
C HIS A 35 9.48 14.70 4.00
N ASP A 36 9.38 16.04 4.13
CA ASP A 36 8.66 16.69 5.22
C ASP A 36 7.15 16.36 5.23
N VAL A 37 6.56 16.16 4.05
CA VAL A 37 5.15 15.74 3.91
C VAL A 37 4.95 14.37 4.56
N LEU A 38 5.91 13.46 4.35
CA LEU A 38 5.90 12.13 4.94
C LEU A 38 6.11 12.18 6.46
N LEU A 39 7.07 12.96 6.95
CA LEU A 39 7.29 13.15 8.39
C LEU A 39 6.07 13.73 9.10
N THR A 40 5.38 14.68 8.45
CA THR A 40 4.13 15.26 8.96
C THR A 40 3.02 14.21 9.00
N GLY A 41 2.90 13.38 7.96
CA GLY A 41 1.96 12.26 7.93
C GLY A 41 2.21 11.24 9.05
N PHE A 42 3.48 10.89 9.31
CA PHE A 42 3.84 10.02 10.43
C PHE A 42 3.48 10.63 11.79
N ALA A 43 3.76 11.92 11.99
CA ALA A 43 3.38 12.60 13.23
C ALA A 43 1.86 12.59 13.43
N ALA A 44 1.07 12.79 12.36
CA ALA A 44 -0.38 12.68 12.41
C ALA A 44 -0.84 11.25 12.77
N LEU A 45 -0.22 10.22 12.18
CA LEU A 45 -0.50 8.82 12.48
C LEU A 45 -0.25 8.50 13.97
N CYS A 46 0.90 8.88 14.52
CA CYS A 46 1.21 8.68 15.94
C CYS A 46 0.23 9.42 16.87
N ASN A 47 -0.24 10.61 16.47
CA ASN A 47 -1.24 11.35 17.25
C ASN A 47 -2.62 10.68 17.26
N MET A 48 -2.88 9.74 16.34
CA MET A 48 -4.12 8.97 16.28
C MET A 48 -4.07 7.65 17.08
N GLU A 49 -2.96 7.34 17.76
CA GLU A 49 -2.79 6.10 18.54
C GLU A 49 -3.94 5.85 19.55
N HIS A 50 -4.44 6.92 20.19
CA HIS A 50 -5.56 6.85 21.13
C HIS A 50 -6.89 6.40 20.51
N ARG A 51 -6.94 6.30 19.18
CA ARG A 51 -8.07 5.81 18.38
C ARG A 51 -7.79 4.40 17.83
N GLY A 52 -6.57 3.90 17.95
CA GLY A 52 -6.20 2.55 17.55
C GLY A 52 -6.74 1.52 18.54
N ALA A 53 -7.20 0.39 18.01
CA ALA A 53 -7.41 -0.80 18.82
C ALA A 53 -6.06 -1.48 19.09
N GLN A 54 -5.83 -1.82 20.35
CA GLN A 54 -4.64 -2.52 20.80
C GLN A 54 -4.98 -4.00 21.00
N GLY A 55 -4.09 -4.86 20.51
CA GLY A 55 -4.19 -6.31 20.69
C GLY A 55 -3.91 -6.75 22.12
N ALA A 56 -3.84 -8.07 22.33
CA ALA A 56 -3.59 -8.65 23.65
C ALA A 56 -2.20 -8.33 24.23
N ASP A 57 -1.22 -8.04 23.36
CA ASP A 57 0.13 -7.63 23.73
C ASP A 57 0.34 -6.14 23.48
N ILE A 58 1.16 -5.49 24.30
CA ILE A 58 1.42 -4.04 24.22
C ILE A 58 1.97 -3.58 22.86
N ASN A 59 2.69 -4.46 22.16
CA ASN A 59 3.33 -4.18 20.86
C ASN A 59 2.50 -4.68 19.66
N THR A 60 1.23 -5.04 19.86
CA THR A 60 0.33 -5.46 18.78
C THR A 60 -0.80 -4.45 18.66
N GLY A 61 -0.98 -3.87 17.47
CA GLY A 61 -2.16 -3.08 17.11
C GLY A 61 -2.91 -3.73 15.95
N ASP A 62 -4.14 -3.31 15.71
CA ASP A 62 -4.98 -3.86 14.63
C ASP A 62 -4.45 -3.52 13.23
N GLY A 63 -3.75 -2.40 13.09
CA GLY A 63 -3.09 -2.01 11.84
C GLY A 63 -2.85 -0.51 11.73
N ALA A 64 -1.78 -0.15 11.03
CA ALA A 64 -1.44 1.22 10.67
C ALA A 64 -0.75 1.23 9.31
N GLY A 65 -0.89 2.32 8.56
CA GLY A 65 -0.32 2.41 7.21
C GLY A 65 -0.26 3.83 6.69
N VAL A 66 0.57 4.01 5.67
CA VAL A 66 0.68 5.26 4.92
C VAL A 66 0.66 4.95 3.42
N LEU A 67 -0.16 5.70 2.68
CA LEU A 67 -0.15 5.71 1.22
C LEU A 67 0.62 6.95 0.77
N ILE A 68 1.65 6.74 -0.05
CA ILE A 68 2.46 7.80 -0.64
C ILE A 68 2.50 7.67 -2.16
N GLN A 69 2.83 8.77 -2.83
CA GLN A 69 3.21 8.73 -4.24
C GLN A 69 4.50 7.90 -4.42
N ILE A 70 4.67 7.30 -5.59
CA ILE A 70 5.88 6.56 -5.97
C ILE A 70 7.12 7.45 -5.76
N PRO A 71 8.04 7.08 -4.84
CA PRO A 71 9.26 7.84 -4.58
C PRO A 71 10.37 7.45 -5.57
N ASP A 72 10.26 7.89 -6.83
CA ASP A 72 11.15 7.51 -7.94
C ASP A 72 12.65 7.57 -7.59
N ARG A 73 13.12 8.69 -7.03
CA ARG A 73 14.52 8.85 -6.62
C ARG A 73 14.97 7.75 -5.65
N PHE A 74 14.17 7.47 -4.63
CA PHE A 74 14.51 6.44 -3.64
C PHE A 74 14.55 5.06 -4.30
N TYR A 75 13.60 4.73 -5.17
CA TYR A 75 13.60 3.42 -5.83
C TYR A 75 14.82 3.21 -6.71
N ARG A 76 15.25 4.23 -7.47
CA ARG A 76 16.50 4.17 -8.26
C ARG A 76 17.73 3.90 -7.40
N ASP A 77 17.74 4.37 -6.15
CA ASP A 77 18.87 4.18 -5.23
C ASP A 77 18.90 2.77 -4.60
N VAL A 78 17.78 2.04 -4.57
CA VAL A 78 17.65 0.79 -3.80
C VAL A 78 17.35 -0.46 -4.62
N VAL A 79 17.00 -0.33 -5.91
CA VAL A 79 16.78 -1.48 -6.78
C VAL A 79 18.02 -1.80 -7.61
N PRO A 80 18.34 -3.08 -7.87
CA PRO A 80 19.54 -3.47 -8.63
C PRO A 80 19.33 -3.46 -10.16
N PHE A 81 18.19 -2.98 -10.65
CA PHE A 81 17.79 -3.00 -12.06
C PHE A 81 17.41 -1.59 -12.55
N ASP A 82 17.44 -1.38 -13.86
CA ASP A 82 17.11 -0.08 -14.44
C ASP A 82 15.61 0.17 -14.41
N LEU A 83 15.23 1.36 -13.94
CA LEU A 83 13.85 1.82 -13.97
C LEU A 83 13.63 2.75 -15.18
N PRO A 84 12.54 2.55 -15.96
CA PRO A 84 12.06 3.52 -16.94
C PRO A 84 11.86 4.92 -16.34
N ALA A 85 11.52 5.90 -17.18
CA ALA A 85 11.16 7.23 -16.71
C ALA A 85 10.04 7.17 -15.66
N ALA A 86 10.02 8.13 -14.73
CA ALA A 86 8.93 8.25 -13.76
C ALA A 86 7.58 8.36 -14.50
N GLY A 87 6.59 7.57 -14.08
CA GLY A 87 5.31 7.42 -14.78
C GLY A 87 5.28 6.29 -15.81
N SER A 88 6.43 5.78 -16.26
CA SER A 88 6.53 4.65 -17.20
C SER A 88 6.81 3.30 -16.53
N TYR A 89 6.73 3.24 -15.20
CA TYR A 89 6.74 2.00 -14.45
C TYR A 89 5.74 2.10 -13.29
N ALA A 90 5.22 0.95 -12.88
CA ALA A 90 4.37 0.79 -11.71
C ALA A 90 5.05 -0.15 -10.71
N THR A 91 4.60 -0.10 -9.45
CA THR A 91 5.09 -1.01 -8.41
C THR A 91 3.95 -1.42 -7.49
N GLY A 92 4.06 -2.63 -6.93
CA GLY A 92 3.13 -3.16 -5.94
C GLY A 92 3.86 -3.93 -4.86
N ILE A 93 3.27 -4.02 -3.66
CA ILE A 93 3.78 -4.84 -2.57
C ILE A 93 2.89 -6.08 -2.46
N ALA A 94 3.49 -7.25 -2.63
CA ALA A 94 2.86 -8.55 -2.45
C ALA A 94 3.16 -9.08 -1.05
N PHE A 95 2.12 -9.60 -0.40
CA PHE A 95 2.22 -10.28 0.89
C PHE A 95 2.25 -11.78 0.60
N ILE A 96 3.43 -12.37 0.71
CA ILE A 96 3.68 -13.76 0.32
C ILE A 96 3.81 -14.62 1.58
N PRO A 97 3.27 -15.85 1.60
CA PRO A 97 3.48 -16.76 2.74
C PRO A 97 4.96 -17.02 3.02
N GLN A 98 5.31 -17.12 4.31
CA GLN A 98 6.72 -17.19 4.76
C GLN A 98 7.49 -18.41 4.28
N ALA A 99 6.82 -19.49 3.86
CA ALA A 99 7.53 -20.68 3.39
C ALA A 99 8.26 -20.40 2.06
N ASP A 100 9.58 -20.55 2.05
CA ASP A 100 10.45 -20.28 0.90
C ASP A 100 9.96 -20.95 -0.40
N LYS A 101 9.42 -22.17 -0.30
CA LYS A 101 8.87 -22.90 -1.45
C LYS A 101 7.63 -22.22 -2.05
N HIS A 102 6.82 -21.57 -1.22
CA HIS A 102 5.65 -20.82 -1.67
C HIS A 102 6.02 -19.47 -2.28
N THR A 103 7.18 -18.90 -1.90
CA THR A 103 7.63 -17.61 -2.44
C THR A 103 7.95 -17.67 -3.93
N GLY A 104 8.71 -18.67 -4.37
CA GLY A 104 9.02 -18.83 -5.80
C GLY A 104 7.76 -19.10 -6.64
N ILE A 105 6.87 -19.97 -6.16
CA ILE A 105 5.62 -20.32 -6.84
C ILE A 105 4.71 -19.09 -6.95
N ALA A 106 4.52 -18.35 -5.86
CA ALA A 106 3.69 -17.15 -5.85
C ALA A 106 4.22 -16.06 -6.81
N GLN A 107 5.53 -15.84 -6.83
CA GLN A 107 6.15 -14.88 -7.76
C GLN A 107 5.95 -15.32 -9.22
N SER A 108 6.15 -16.59 -9.53
CA SER A 108 5.94 -17.11 -10.90
C SER A 108 4.49 -17.00 -11.36
N GLU A 109 3.51 -17.25 -10.48
CA GLU A 109 2.09 -17.07 -10.83
C GLU A 109 1.72 -15.60 -11.02
N VAL A 110 2.28 -14.70 -10.21
CA VAL A 110 2.11 -13.26 -10.39
C VAL A 110 2.70 -12.81 -11.72
N GLU A 111 3.93 -13.23 -12.04
CA GLU A 111 4.61 -12.91 -13.30
C GLU A 111 3.85 -13.46 -14.52
N ARG A 112 3.26 -14.66 -14.42
CA ARG A 112 2.41 -15.23 -15.46
C ARG A 112 1.21 -14.32 -15.76
N ILE A 113 0.47 -13.90 -14.73
CA ILE A 113 -0.70 -13.02 -14.91
C ILE A 113 -0.28 -11.66 -15.46
N LEU A 114 0.85 -11.10 -14.99
CA LEU A 114 1.38 -9.85 -15.52
C LEU A 114 1.70 -9.94 -17.01
N ALA A 115 2.38 -11.01 -17.44
CA ALA A 115 2.68 -11.24 -18.84
C ALA A 115 1.42 -11.40 -19.69
N GLU A 116 0.40 -12.10 -19.19
CA GLU A 116 -0.91 -12.23 -19.86
C GLU A 116 -1.63 -10.89 -20.01
N GLU A 117 -1.46 -9.98 -19.05
CA GLU A 117 -1.95 -8.61 -19.11
C GLU A 117 -1.01 -7.67 -19.88
N GLY A 118 0.05 -8.17 -20.51
CA GLY A 118 0.99 -7.35 -21.28
C GLY A 118 1.81 -6.38 -20.43
N LEU A 119 2.12 -6.77 -19.20
CA LEU A 119 3.05 -6.08 -18.31
C LEU A 119 4.35 -6.88 -18.20
N ASP A 120 5.48 -6.20 -18.42
CA ASP A 120 6.80 -6.77 -18.25
C ASP A 120 7.28 -6.57 -16.81
N THR A 121 7.82 -7.64 -16.21
CA THR A 121 8.41 -7.56 -14.87
C THR A 121 9.84 -7.06 -14.96
N LEU A 122 10.13 -5.92 -14.33
CA LEU A 122 11.47 -5.33 -14.23
C LEU A 122 12.30 -6.03 -13.15
N GLY A 123 11.65 -6.40 -12.04
CA GLY A 123 12.27 -7.15 -10.98
C GLY A 123 11.52 -7.09 -9.65
N TRP A 124 12.03 -7.87 -8.71
CA TRP A 124 11.55 -7.93 -7.33
C TRP A 124 12.56 -7.34 -6.37
N ARG A 125 12.05 -6.71 -5.31
CA ARG A 125 12.81 -6.16 -4.20
C ARG A 125 12.28 -6.72 -2.89
N ASP A 126 13.18 -7.19 -2.03
CA ASP A 126 12.85 -7.48 -0.64
C ASP A 126 12.58 -6.17 0.11
N VAL A 127 11.43 -6.09 0.78
CA VAL A 127 11.11 -4.92 1.62
C VAL A 127 11.77 -5.13 2.98
N PRO A 128 12.69 -4.24 3.40
CA PRO A 128 13.34 -4.38 4.71
C PRO A 128 12.31 -4.19 5.83
N VAL A 129 12.32 -5.09 6.80
CA VAL A 129 11.44 -5.08 7.98
C VAL A 129 12.31 -5.18 9.24
N GLU A 130 11.99 -4.37 10.25
CA GLU A 130 12.57 -4.49 11.59
C GLU A 130 11.61 -5.29 12.47
N GLU A 131 11.86 -6.58 12.61
CA GLU A 131 10.95 -7.50 13.32
C GLU A 131 10.97 -7.31 14.84
N SER A 132 12.05 -6.72 15.40
CA SER A 132 12.22 -6.59 16.86
C SER A 132 11.18 -5.71 17.56
N VAL A 133 10.44 -4.89 16.81
CA VAL A 133 9.40 -3.99 17.34
C VAL A 133 7.99 -4.55 17.21
N ILE A 134 7.82 -5.72 16.58
CA ILE A 134 6.51 -6.30 16.27
C ILE A 134 6.10 -7.26 17.40
N GLY A 135 4.85 -7.15 17.86
CA GLY A 135 4.29 -8.05 18.88
C GLY A 135 4.18 -9.51 18.43
N SER A 136 4.20 -10.44 19.40
CA SER A 136 4.32 -11.88 19.14
C SER A 136 3.21 -12.42 18.23
N ALA A 137 1.96 -12.00 18.47
CA ALA A 137 0.80 -12.40 17.69
C ALA A 137 0.89 -11.96 16.22
N ALA A 138 1.33 -10.72 15.97
CA ALA A 138 1.52 -10.20 14.63
C ALA A 138 2.68 -10.93 13.92
N LEU A 139 3.78 -11.20 14.63
CA LEU A 139 4.93 -11.94 14.08
C LEU A 139 4.53 -13.33 13.55
N MET A 140 3.70 -14.06 14.29
CA MET A 140 3.26 -15.41 13.92
C MET A 140 2.43 -15.47 12.63
N THR A 141 1.90 -14.33 12.17
CA THR A 141 1.07 -14.22 10.97
C THR A 141 1.70 -13.30 9.92
N MET A 142 2.92 -12.82 10.17
CA MET A 142 3.59 -11.86 9.30
C MET A 142 3.92 -12.50 7.95
N PRO A 143 3.54 -11.90 6.82
CA PRO A 143 3.95 -12.39 5.51
C PRO A 143 5.39 -11.98 5.19
N THR A 144 5.96 -12.61 4.17
CA THR A 144 7.13 -12.08 3.46
C THR A 144 6.67 -10.95 2.54
N PHE A 145 7.22 -9.75 2.74
CA PHE A 145 6.91 -8.58 1.92
C PHE A 145 7.84 -8.49 0.72
N ARG A 146 7.27 -8.60 -0.49
CA ARG A 146 8.02 -8.50 -1.74
C ARG A 146 7.44 -7.38 -2.59
N GLN A 147 8.29 -6.48 -3.06
CA GLN A 147 7.89 -5.39 -3.93
C GLN A 147 8.23 -5.73 -5.37
N ILE A 148 7.24 -5.72 -6.26
CA ILE A 148 7.42 -5.94 -7.69
C ILE A 148 7.43 -4.60 -8.44
N PHE A 149 8.21 -4.52 -9.51
CA PHE A 149 8.28 -3.39 -10.43
C PHE A 149 7.94 -3.88 -11.83
N VAL A 150 7.04 -3.17 -12.51
CA VAL A 150 6.54 -3.56 -13.83
C VAL A 150 6.48 -2.36 -14.76
N CYS A 151 6.56 -2.62 -16.06
CA CYS A 151 6.31 -1.63 -17.11
C CYS A 151 5.46 -2.24 -18.22
N ALA A 152 5.02 -1.43 -19.16
CA ALA A 152 4.45 -1.90 -20.41
C ALA A 152 4.85 -0.96 -21.54
N GLU A 153 5.26 -1.53 -22.67
CA GLU A 153 5.69 -0.76 -23.82
C GLU A 153 4.56 0.19 -24.29
N GLY A 154 4.90 1.47 -24.45
CA GLY A 154 3.96 2.50 -24.91
C GLY A 154 2.89 2.92 -23.89
N LEU A 155 2.90 2.39 -22.66
CA LEU A 155 1.99 2.82 -21.59
C LEU A 155 2.73 3.68 -20.55
N SER A 156 2.03 4.69 -20.04
CA SER A 156 2.51 5.56 -18.96
C SER A 156 1.34 6.11 -18.15
N ASP A 157 1.66 6.61 -16.96
CA ASP A 157 0.77 7.28 -16.03
C ASP A 157 -0.54 6.48 -15.84
N LEU A 158 -1.68 7.12 -16.12
CA LEU A 158 -3.00 6.54 -15.88
C LEU A 158 -3.27 5.29 -16.71
N ASP A 159 -2.70 5.18 -17.92
CA ASP A 159 -2.93 4.00 -18.77
C ASP A 159 -2.14 2.80 -18.28
N LEU A 160 -0.93 3.03 -17.75
CA LEU A 160 -0.18 1.99 -17.05
C LEU A 160 -0.88 1.58 -15.74
N ASP A 161 -1.35 2.55 -14.95
CA ASP A 161 -2.10 2.31 -13.70
C ASP A 161 -3.35 1.46 -13.95
N ARG A 162 -4.10 1.75 -15.01
CA ARG A 162 -5.28 0.96 -15.40
C ARG A 162 -4.92 -0.49 -15.70
N ARG A 163 -3.82 -0.72 -16.42
CA ARG A 163 -3.39 -2.09 -16.72
C ARG A 163 -2.91 -2.82 -15.47
N ALA A 164 -2.10 -2.16 -14.64
CA ALA A 164 -1.65 -2.70 -13.36
C ALA A 164 -2.83 -3.03 -12.44
N PHE A 165 -3.88 -2.21 -12.43
CA PHE A 165 -5.10 -2.47 -11.67
C PHE A 165 -5.79 -3.77 -12.12
N ILE A 166 -5.95 -3.99 -13.42
CA ILE A 166 -6.58 -5.22 -13.95
C ILE A 166 -5.75 -6.44 -13.54
N ALA A 167 -4.44 -6.38 -13.76
CA ALA A 167 -3.53 -7.47 -13.37
C ALA A 167 -3.61 -7.78 -11.87
N ARG A 168 -3.63 -6.75 -11.01
CA ARG A 168 -3.82 -6.93 -9.57
C ARG A 168 -5.14 -7.63 -9.25
N LYS A 169 -6.25 -7.20 -9.85
CA LYS A 169 -7.55 -7.86 -9.61
C LYS A 169 -7.52 -9.31 -10.06
N ARG A 170 -6.85 -9.65 -11.17
CA ARG A 170 -6.69 -11.04 -11.59
C ARG A 170 -5.84 -11.85 -10.59
N ILE A 171 -4.70 -11.31 -10.17
CA ILE A 171 -3.84 -11.90 -9.14
C ILE A 171 -4.65 -12.24 -7.88
N GLU A 172 -5.45 -11.32 -7.38
CA GLU A 172 -6.29 -11.51 -6.18
C GLU A 172 -7.33 -12.63 -6.32
N HIS A 173 -7.90 -12.83 -7.50
CA HIS A 173 -8.95 -13.82 -7.70
C HIS A 173 -8.43 -15.19 -8.11
N GLU A 174 -7.33 -15.25 -8.87
CA GLU A 174 -6.81 -16.48 -9.47
C GLU A 174 -5.77 -17.16 -8.59
N ILE A 175 -4.95 -16.39 -7.86
CA ILE A 175 -3.91 -16.96 -7.01
C ILE A 175 -4.51 -17.27 -5.65
N GLN A 176 -4.81 -18.55 -5.42
CA GLN A 176 -5.15 -19.08 -4.11
C GLN A 176 -3.96 -19.84 -3.55
N ILE A 177 -3.28 -19.26 -2.55
CA ILE A 177 -2.25 -19.98 -1.83
C ILE A 177 -2.92 -20.68 -0.64
N PRO A 178 -2.87 -22.02 -0.55
CA PRO A 178 -3.40 -22.74 0.60
C PRO A 178 -2.71 -22.22 1.88
N PRO A 179 -3.43 -22.05 2.99
CA PRO A 179 -2.81 -21.62 4.24
C PRO A 179 -1.78 -22.66 4.71
N ASP A 180 -0.60 -22.19 5.14
CA ASP A 180 0.51 -23.01 5.65
C ASP A 180 0.23 -23.64 7.03
N THR A 181 -1.00 -23.57 7.55
CA THR A 181 -1.42 -24.17 8.83
C THR A 181 -2.92 -24.51 8.79
N PRO A 182 -3.38 -25.65 9.35
CA PRO A 182 -4.81 -25.89 9.51
C PRO A 182 -5.39 -24.78 10.39
N ALA A 183 -6.27 -23.95 9.82
CA ALA A 183 -6.95 -22.90 10.56
C ALA A 183 -7.66 -23.51 11.79
N PRO A 184 -7.52 -22.96 13.01
CA PRO A 184 -8.45 -23.30 14.07
C PRO A 184 -9.86 -22.93 13.58
N ALA A 185 -10.83 -23.81 13.88
CA ALA A 185 -12.16 -23.88 13.27
C ALA A 185 -13.09 -22.65 13.45
N ASN A 186 -12.56 -21.47 13.77
CA ASN A 186 -13.37 -20.29 14.06
C ASN A 186 -12.72 -18.94 13.70
N THR A 187 -11.91 -18.88 12.65
CA THR A 187 -11.32 -17.60 12.18
C THR A 187 -12.11 -17.08 10.98
N ALA A 188 -12.71 -15.89 11.12
CA ALA A 188 -13.36 -15.19 10.02
C ALA A 188 -12.33 -14.89 8.89
N PRO A 189 -12.76 -14.84 7.62
CA PRO A 189 -11.84 -14.65 6.50
C PRO A 189 -11.13 -13.28 6.61
N ALA A 190 -9.80 -13.30 6.55
CA ALA A 190 -8.98 -12.10 6.46
C ALA A 190 -9.29 -11.35 5.15
N THR A 191 -9.46 -10.03 5.25
CA THR A 191 -9.73 -9.16 4.10
C THR A 191 -8.39 -8.88 3.38
N PRO A 192 -8.30 -8.96 2.03
CA PRO A 192 -7.07 -8.65 1.31
C PRO A 192 -6.71 -7.15 1.44
N GLY A 193 -5.43 -6.86 1.66
CA GLY A 193 -4.90 -5.51 1.83
C GLY A 193 -5.10 -4.58 0.63
N GLU A 194 -5.25 -3.29 0.91
CA GLU A 194 -5.46 -2.23 -0.09
C GLU A 194 -4.22 -2.01 -0.97
N SER A 195 -4.44 -1.89 -2.27
CA SER A 195 -3.40 -1.57 -3.24
C SER A 195 -3.13 -0.08 -3.30
N ASN A 196 -1.86 0.32 -3.18
CA ASN A 196 -1.42 1.67 -3.46
C ASN A 196 -1.44 1.94 -4.98
N THR A 197 -2.46 2.65 -5.46
CA THR A 197 -2.43 3.31 -6.77
C THR A 197 -2.76 4.77 -6.54
N ALA A 198 -1.75 5.62 -6.42
CA ALA A 198 -1.92 7.06 -6.38
C ALA A 198 -1.78 7.59 -7.82
N PRO A 199 -2.80 8.22 -8.41
CA PRO A 199 -2.69 8.75 -9.77
C PRO A 199 -1.60 9.82 -9.82
N ALA A 200 -0.68 9.69 -10.78
CA ALA A 200 0.26 10.74 -11.13
C ALA A 200 -0.54 11.95 -11.67
N THR A 201 -0.50 13.06 -10.95
CA THR A 201 -1.05 14.34 -11.44
C THR A 201 0.01 14.98 -12.33
N PRO A 202 -0.30 15.35 -13.60
CA PRO A 202 0.65 16.08 -14.41
C PRO A 202 0.79 17.50 -13.86
N GLY A 203 2.02 17.90 -13.53
CA GLY A 203 2.34 19.29 -13.21
C GLY A 203 2.37 20.11 -14.49
N GLU A 204 1.35 20.95 -14.71
CA GLU A 204 1.40 21.98 -15.76
C GLU A 204 2.46 23.03 -15.40
N SER A 205 3.54 23.06 -16.19
CA SER A 205 4.56 24.10 -16.10
C SER A 205 4.15 25.31 -16.95
N ASN A 206 3.42 26.24 -16.35
CA ASN A 206 3.26 27.57 -16.93
C ASN A 206 4.54 28.39 -16.66
N HIS A 207 5.50 28.26 -17.56
CA HIS A 207 6.65 29.16 -17.63
C HIS A 207 6.30 30.33 -18.57
N GLU A 208 5.86 31.45 -18.01
CA GLU A 208 5.93 32.73 -18.75
C GLU A 208 7.38 33.22 -18.75
N PRO A 209 7.91 33.74 -19.88
CA PRO A 209 9.21 34.37 -19.90
C PRO A 209 9.08 35.82 -19.42
N ALA A 210 9.69 36.12 -18.26
CA ALA A 210 9.91 37.49 -17.83
C ALA A 210 10.78 38.21 -18.86
N THR A 211 10.16 39.12 -19.61
CA THR A 211 10.81 39.96 -20.60
C THR A 211 11.63 41.02 -19.87
N ALA A 212 12.94 41.00 -20.10
CA ALA A 212 13.81 42.10 -19.73
C ALA A 212 13.48 43.34 -20.58
N ALA A 213 13.38 44.50 -19.95
CA ALA A 213 13.49 45.79 -20.63
C ALA A 213 14.29 46.78 -19.75
N PRO A 214 15.11 47.66 -20.34
CA PRO A 214 16.18 48.38 -19.65
C PRO A 214 15.81 49.83 -19.32
N ALA A 215 16.38 50.36 -18.23
CA ALA A 215 16.98 51.69 -18.07
C ALA A 215 17.49 51.85 -16.63
#